data_AF-A0A7W8KCR6-F1
#
_entry.id   AF-A0A7W8KCR6-F1
#
_cell.length_a   1.000
_cell.length_b   1.000
_cell.length_c   1.000
_cell.angle_alpha   90.00
_cell.angle_beta   90.00
_cell.angle_gamma   90.00
#
_symmetry.space_group_name_H-M   'P 1'
#
loop_
_entity.id
_entity.type
_entity.pdbx_description
1 polymer ?
#
loop_
_entity_poly.entity_id
_entity_poly.type
_entity_poly.pdbx_seq_one_letter_code
_entity_poly.pdbx_strand_id
1 'polypeptide(L)'
;MTPLTWPGGLSDTTPMPYRVWRVMHHVDGTRPAGEVARLAHTTLADVQACVDEAQRWVGQAVRREQQVGDATARVVTQCLAAAVGPLASVMVDEVLDDLGQHATLSALLASLAAQLTPDRAQLFARQLRERGMA
;
A
#
# COMPACT_ATOMS: atom_id res chain seq x y z
N MET A 1 3.73 -32.09 -1.32
CA MET A 1 3.87 -30.82 -0.58
C MET A 1 3.69 -29.71 -1.60
N THR A 2 2.73 -28.81 -1.41
CA THR A 2 2.43 -27.77 -2.39
C THR A 2 3.57 -26.73 -2.39
N PRO A 3 4.16 -26.40 -3.54
CA PRO A 3 5.18 -25.36 -3.61
C PRO A 3 4.57 -24.01 -3.27
N LEU A 4 5.31 -23.17 -2.54
CA LEU A 4 4.88 -21.81 -2.30
C LEU A 4 5.09 -21.02 -3.59
N THR A 5 4.03 -20.36 -4.03
CA THR A 5 4.06 -19.53 -5.24
C THR A 5 4.09 -18.07 -4.83
N TRP A 6 4.95 -17.30 -5.49
CA TRP A 6 5.00 -15.86 -5.30
C TRP A 6 3.66 -15.23 -5.72
N PRO A 7 3.03 -14.37 -4.90
CA PRO A 7 1.78 -13.71 -5.27
C PRO A 7 1.97 -12.84 -6.52
N GLY A 8 1.15 -13.07 -7.55
CA GLY A 8 1.19 -12.25 -8.77
C GLY A 8 0.92 -10.78 -8.47
N GLY A 9 1.73 -9.87 -9.05
CA GLY A 9 1.64 -8.43 -8.82
C GLY A 9 2.62 -7.86 -7.80
N LEU A 10 3.41 -8.71 -7.12
CA LEU A 10 4.57 -8.27 -6.33
C LEU A 10 5.85 -8.39 -7.14
N SER A 11 6.68 -7.36 -7.08
CA SER A 11 8.07 -7.39 -7.55
C SER A 11 9.01 -7.43 -6.35
N ASP A 12 10.26 -7.85 -6.57
CA ASP A 12 11.30 -7.82 -5.53
C ASP A 12 11.62 -6.39 -5.06
N THR A 13 11.21 -5.38 -5.83
CA THR A 13 11.33 -3.95 -5.51
C THR A 13 10.18 -3.40 -4.68
N THR A 14 9.11 -4.16 -4.45
CA THR A 14 7.97 -3.68 -3.67
C THR A 14 8.36 -3.52 -2.19
N PRO A 15 8.22 -2.32 -1.60
CA PRO A 15 8.58 -2.10 -0.20
C PRO A 15 7.65 -2.92 0.71
N MET A 16 8.21 -3.91 1.40
CA MET A 16 7.48 -4.79 2.30
C MET A 16 8.21 -4.90 3.65
N PRO A 17 7.51 -5.21 4.76
CA PRO A 17 8.16 -5.39 6.06
C PRO A 17 9.27 -6.45 5.98
N TYR A 18 10.41 -6.21 6.62
CA TYR A 18 11.59 -7.09 6.52
C TYR A 18 11.27 -8.57 6.79
N ARG A 19 10.36 -8.86 7.74
CA ARG A 19 9.92 -10.24 8.03
C ARG A 19 9.28 -10.92 6.81
N VAL A 20 8.45 -10.17 6.07
CA VAL A 20 7.73 -10.64 4.89
C VAL A 20 8.70 -10.77 3.74
N TRP A 21 9.54 -9.75 3.52
CA TRP A 21 10.60 -9.77 2.51
C TRP A 21 11.50 -10.99 2.64
N ARG A 22 12.00 -11.28 3.84
CA ARG A 22 12.92 -12.39 4.09
C ARG A 22 12.30 -13.75 3.74
N VAL A 23 11.01 -13.95 4.04
CA VAL A 23 10.29 -15.17 3.66
C VAL A 23 10.07 -15.22 2.16
N MET A 24 9.56 -14.12 1.59
CA MET A 24 9.26 -14.00 0.17
C MET A 24 10.49 -14.21 -0.70
N HIS A 25 11.65 -13.66 -0.34
CA HIS A 25 12.93 -13.83 -1.04
C HIS A 25 13.31 -15.31 -1.31
N HIS A 26 12.83 -16.24 -0.48
CA HIS A 26 13.08 -17.67 -0.66
C HIS A 26 11.96 -18.42 -1.40
N VAL A 27 10.83 -17.78 -1.66
CA VAL A 27 9.70 -18.30 -2.44
C VAL A 27 9.99 -18.14 -3.92
N ASP A 28 10.39 -19.21 -4.59
CA ASP A 28 10.75 -19.22 -6.03
C ASP A 28 9.75 -20.01 -6.89
N GLY A 29 8.61 -20.42 -6.34
CA GLY A 29 7.63 -21.26 -7.02
C GLY A 29 7.99 -22.76 -7.07
N THR A 30 9.17 -23.15 -6.59
CA THR A 30 9.64 -24.55 -6.61
C THR A 30 9.82 -25.12 -5.20
N ARG A 31 10.16 -24.28 -4.22
CA ARG A 31 10.40 -24.71 -2.84
C ARG A 31 9.11 -24.90 -2.04
N PRO A 32 9.01 -26.00 -1.26
CA PRO A 32 7.91 -26.18 -0.32
C PRO A 32 8.09 -25.32 0.94
N ALA A 33 7.00 -25.04 1.64
CA ALA A 33 6.97 -24.17 2.82
C ALA A 33 7.96 -24.56 3.93
N GLY A 34 8.23 -25.86 4.13
CA GLY A 34 9.19 -26.33 5.13
C GLY A 34 10.64 -25.99 4.79
N GLU A 35 10.98 -25.97 3.51
CA GLU A 35 12.31 -25.58 3.05
C GLU A 35 12.51 -24.07 3.14
N VAL A 36 11.47 -23.30 2.80
CA VAL A 36 11.45 -21.84 2.98
C VAL A 36 11.58 -21.46 4.46
N ALA A 37 10.88 -22.16 5.37
CA ALA A 37 10.97 -21.93 6.82
C ALA A 37 12.41 -22.13 7.33
N ARG A 38 13.09 -23.19 6.84
CA ARG A 38 14.48 -23.47 7.19
C ARG A 38 15.43 -22.38 6.69
N LEU A 39 15.28 -21.92 5.46
CA LEU A 39 16.13 -20.89 4.84
C LEU A 39 15.90 -19.51 5.45
N ALA A 40 14.64 -19.16 5.73
CA ALA A 40 14.26 -17.90 6.35
C ALA A 40 14.42 -17.90 7.89
N HIS A 41 14.96 -18.97 8.47
CA HIS A 41 15.14 -19.15 9.91
C HIS A 41 13.87 -18.85 10.72
N THR A 42 12.74 -19.44 10.32
CA THR A 42 11.43 -19.20 10.92
C THR A 42 10.60 -20.49 10.96
N THR A 43 9.38 -20.43 11.51
CA THR A 43 8.50 -21.60 11.59
C THR A 43 7.60 -21.72 10.37
N LEU A 44 7.04 -22.92 10.15
CA LEU A 44 6.08 -23.14 9.06
C LEU A 44 4.84 -22.23 9.18
N ALA A 45 4.38 -22.01 10.42
CA ALA A 45 3.24 -21.15 10.71
C ALA A 45 3.54 -19.68 10.36
N ASP A 46 4.75 -19.21 10.68
CA ASP A 46 5.19 -17.86 10.34
C ASP A 46 5.33 -17.65 8.82
N VAL A 47 5.78 -18.69 8.09
CA VAL A 47 5.85 -18.64 6.62
C VAL A 47 4.45 -18.47 6.03
N GLN A 48 3.46 -19.23 6.49
CA GLN A 48 2.08 -19.09 6.02
C GLN A 48 1.53 -17.70 6.34
N ALA A 49 1.73 -17.21 7.57
CA ALA A 49 1.29 -15.87 7.96
C ALA A 49 1.94 -14.76 7.10
N CYS A 50 3.23 -14.90 6.77
CA CYS A 50 3.94 -13.96 5.91
C CYS A 50 3.45 -13.99 4.46
N VAL A 51 3.09 -15.17 3.92
CA VAL A 51 2.52 -15.30 2.57
C VAL A 51 1.13 -14.67 2.51
N ASP A 52 0.28 -14.89 3.52
CA ASP A 52 -1.05 -14.26 3.61
C ASP A 52 -0.95 -12.73 3.80
N GLU A 53 0.08 -12.26 4.50
CA GLU A 53 0.39 -10.84 4.65
C GLU A 53 0.92 -10.25 3.33
N ALA A 54 1.76 -10.97 2.59
CA ALA A 54 2.25 -10.58 1.28
C ALA A 54 1.11 -10.43 0.27
N GLN A 55 0.15 -11.36 0.26
CA GLN A 55 -1.04 -11.26 -0.60
C GLN A 55 -1.89 -10.02 -0.31
N ARG A 56 -2.03 -9.65 0.98
CA ARG A 56 -2.70 -8.40 1.37
C ARG A 56 -1.91 -7.17 0.92
N TRP A 57 -0.59 -7.24 0.96
CA TRP A 57 0.30 -6.20 0.44
C TRP A 57 0.20 -6.03 -1.08
N VAL A 58 0.04 -7.10 -1.87
CA VAL A 58 -0.25 -7.02 -3.32
C VAL A 58 -1.48 -6.13 -3.53
N GLY A 59 -2.56 -6.39 -2.78
CA GLY A 59 -3.81 -5.64 -2.92
C GLY A 59 -3.66 -4.16 -2.58
N GLN A 60 -2.77 -3.79 -1.65
CA GLN A 60 -2.53 -2.41 -1.25
C GLN A 60 -1.52 -1.68 -2.16
N ALA A 61 -0.44 -2.35 -2.58
CA ALA A 61 0.56 -1.79 -3.48
C ALA A 61 -0.03 -1.55 -4.89
N VAL A 62 -0.78 -2.51 -5.42
CA VAL A 62 -1.47 -2.38 -6.73
C VAL A 62 -2.54 -1.28 -6.70
N ARG A 63 -3.24 -1.08 -5.56
CA ARG A 63 -4.19 0.04 -5.40
C ARG A 63 -3.50 1.41 -5.30
N ARG A 64 -2.27 1.45 -4.80
CA ARG A 64 -1.47 2.67 -4.66
C ARG A 64 -0.84 3.13 -5.97
N GLU A 65 -0.50 2.18 -6.84
CA GLU A 65 0.02 2.43 -8.19
C GLU A 65 -1.07 2.59 -9.25
N GLN A 66 -2.34 2.29 -8.91
CA GLN A 66 -3.48 2.59 -9.78
C GLN A 66 -3.65 4.11 -9.97
N GLN A 67 -3.94 4.51 -11.21
CA GLN A 67 -4.38 5.86 -11.54
C GLN A 67 -5.60 6.22 -10.69
N VAL A 68 -5.61 7.45 -10.17
CA VAL A 68 -6.71 7.97 -9.38
C VAL A 68 -7.92 8.15 -10.29
N GLY A 69 -8.92 7.28 -10.14
CA GLY A 69 -10.25 7.50 -10.71
C GLY A 69 -11.12 8.37 -9.80
N ASP A 70 -12.21 8.89 -10.35
CA ASP A 70 -13.17 9.78 -9.66
C ASP A 70 -13.65 9.24 -8.30
N ALA A 71 -13.85 7.92 -8.20
CA ALA A 71 -14.27 7.29 -6.96
C ALA A 71 -13.20 7.41 -5.87
N THR A 72 -11.93 7.18 -6.21
CA THR A 72 -10.80 7.31 -5.29
C THR A 72 -10.58 8.77 -4.90
N ALA A 73 -10.65 9.70 -5.86
CA ALA A 73 -10.56 11.13 -5.61
C ALA A 73 -11.60 11.59 -4.58
N ARG A 74 -12.87 11.19 -4.74
CA ARG A 74 -13.94 11.52 -3.78
C ARG A 74 -13.65 11.02 -2.37
N VAL A 75 -13.15 9.81 -2.21
CA VAL A 75 -12.83 9.27 -0.87
C VAL A 75 -11.66 10.04 -0.25
N VAL A 76 -10.63 10.38 -1.05
CA VAL A 76 -9.50 11.21 -0.60
C VAL A 76 -9.99 12.59 -0.18
N THR A 77 -10.84 13.24 -0.97
CA THR A 77 -11.47 14.53 -0.63
C THR A 77 -12.24 14.44 0.68
N GLN A 78 -13.01 13.38 0.91
CA GLN A 78 -13.75 13.18 2.16
C GLN A 78 -12.81 12.96 3.37
N CYS A 79 -11.70 12.24 3.19
CA CYS A 79 -10.69 12.09 4.24
C CYS A 79 -10.00 13.42 4.55
N LEU A 80 -9.70 14.20 3.52
CA LEU A 80 -9.03 15.50 3.63
C LEU A 80 -9.96 16.55 4.24
N ALA A 81 -11.26 16.53 3.92
CA ALA A 81 -12.26 17.44 4.46
C ALA A 81 -12.37 17.37 5.99
N ALA A 82 -12.09 16.22 6.59
CA ALA A 82 -12.02 16.08 8.05
C ALA A 82 -10.82 16.84 8.67
N ALA A 83 -9.77 17.13 7.90
CA ALA A 83 -8.55 17.81 8.37
C ALA A 83 -8.50 19.30 7.99
N VAL A 84 -9.03 19.69 6.82
CA VAL A 84 -8.97 21.08 6.31
C VAL A 84 -10.33 21.69 5.98
N GLY A 85 -11.43 20.95 6.20
CA GLY A 85 -12.78 21.44 5.95
C GLY A 85 -13.11 21.55 4.44
N PRO A 86 -13.98 22.49 4.05
CA PRO A 86 -14.49 22.60 2.68
C PRO A 86 -13.42 22.84 1.61
N LEU A 87 -12.24 23.33 1.99
CA LEU A 87 -11.13 23.59 1.07
C LEU A 87 -10.54 22.30 0.48
N ALA A 88 -10.86 21.14 1.05
CA ALA A 88 -10.35 19.84 0.62
C ALA A 88 -10.64 19.52 -0.86
N SER A 89 -11.79 19.94 -1.41
CA SER A 89 -12.08 19.67 -2.83
C SER A 89 -11.13 20.43 -3.74
N VAL A 90 -10.91 21.73 -3.47
CA VAL A 90 -10.03 22.59 -4.25
C VAL A 90 -8.59 22.08 -4.20
N MET A 91 -8.10 21.70 -3.02
CA MET A 91 -6.74 21.16 -2.89
C MET A 91 -6.54 19.84 -3.64
N VAL A 92 -7.56 18.98 -3.67
CA VAL A 92 -7.49 17.71 -4.43
C VAL A 92 -7.51 17.99 -5.92
N ASP A 93 -8.37 18.89 -6.38
CA ASP A 93 -8.49 19.26 -7.79
C ASP A 93 -7.19 19.91 -8.30
N GLU A 94 -6.60 20.84 -7.53
CA GLU A 94 -5.31 21.46 -7.86
C GLU A 94 -4.18 20.43 -7.97
N VAL A 95 -4.09 19.50 -7.01
CA VAL A 95 -3.06 18.46 -7.04
C VAL A 95 -3.28 17.46 -8.18
N LEU A 96 -4.53 17.12 -8.50
CA LEU A 96 -4.84 16.23 -9.62
C LEU A 96 -4.50 16.90 -10.97
N ASP A 97 -4.79 18.19 -11.12
CA ASP A 97 -4.42 18.97 -12.30
C ASP A 97 -2.88 19.05 -12.44
N ASP A 98 -2.16 19.26 -11.34
CA ASP A 98 -0.68 19.28 -11.32
C ASP A 98 -0.06 17.92 -11.67
N LEU A 99 -0.66 16.81 -11.22
CA LEU A 99 -0.18 15.45 -11.49
C LEU A 99 -0.57 14.94 -12.89
N GLY A 100 -1.62 15.50 -13.48
CA GLY A 100 -2.09 15.17 -14.83
C GLY A 100 -2.42 13.69 -15.04
N GLN A 101 -2.15 13.19 -16.25
CA GLN A 101 -2.53 11.84 -16.68
C GLN A 101 -1.81 10.68 -15.94
N HIS A 102 -0.82 10.98 -15.10
CA HIS A 102 -0.07 10.00 -14.31
C HIS A 102 -0.35 10.14 -12.80
N ALA A 103 -1.45 10.78 -12.42
CA ALA A 103 -1.88 10.89 -11.03
C ALA A 103 -2.13 9.50 -10.43
N THR A 104 -1.13 8.96 -9.73
CA THR A 104 -1.27 7.76 -8.90
C THR A 104 -1.75 8.16 -7.51
N LEU A 105 -2.41 7.23 -6.82
CA LEU A 105 -2.87 7.48 -5.45
C LEU A 105 -1.69 7.86 -4.53
N SER A 106 -0.55 7.20 -4.66
CA SER A 106 0.65 7.55 -3.89
C SER A 106 1.12 8.98 -4.13
N ALA A 107 1.15 9.42 -5.40
CA ALA A 107 1.56 10.78 -5.75
C ALA A 107 0.56 11.82 -5.22
N LEU A 108 -0.74 11.57 -5.35
CA LEU A 108 -1.79 12.43 -4.80
C LEU A 108 -1.65 12.57 -3.28
N LEU A 109 -1.51 11.47 -2.55
CA LEU A 109 -1.37 11.49 -1.09
C LEU A 109 -0.09 12.19 -0.64
N ALA A 110 1.03 11.99 -1.34
CA ALA A 110 2.30 12.64 -1.02
C ALA A 110 2.22 14.17 -1.24
N SER A 111 1.67 14.61 -2.38
CA SER A 111 1.50 16.03 -2.69
C SER A 111 0.55 16.71 -1.71
N LEU A 112 -0.57 16.07 -1.34
CA LEU A 112 -1.49 16.59 -0.33
C LEU A 112 -0.82 16.67 1.05
N ALA A 113 -0.09 15.64 1.47
CA ALA A 113 0.61 15.66 2.75
C ALA A 113 1.67 16.78 2.82
N ALA A 114 2.33 17.11 1.71
CA ALA A 114 3.30 18.19 1.64
C ALA A 114 2.69 19.59 1.82
N GLN A 115 1.40 19.76 1.49
CA GLN A 115 0.67 21.02 1.68
C GLN A 115 0.03 21.16 3.07
N LEU A 116 0.02 20.09 3.87
CA LEU A 116 -0.59 20.08 5.20
C LEU A 116 0.44 20.39 6.29
N THR A 117 -0.03 21.06 7.35
CA THR A 117 0.75 21.14 8.60
C THR A 117 0.86 19.74 9.23
N PRO A 118 1.92 19.46 10.02
CA PRO A 118 2.16 18.13 10.58
C PRO A 118 0.96 17.54 11.34
N ASP A 119 0.24 18.35 12.12
CA ASP A 119 -0.95 17.92 12.87
C ASP A 119 -2.10 17.49 11.94
N ARG A 120 -2.31 18.23 10.85
CA ARG A 120 -3.36 17.93 9.87
C ARG A 120 -2.98 16.73 9.00
N ALA A 121 -1.71 16.59 8.66
CA ALA A 121 -1.19 15.42 7.95
C ALA A 121 -1.39 14.13 8.78
N GLN A 122 -1.18 14.17 10.10
CA GLN A 122 -1.46 13.03 10.97
C GLN A 122 -2.95 12.68 11.05
N LEU A 123 -3.83 13.68 11.16
CA LEU A 123 -5.28 13.48 11.13
C LEU A 123 -5.73 12.87 9.79
N PHE A 124 -5.22 13.39 8.68
CA PHE A 124 -5.48 12.87 7.34
C PHE A 124 -5.00 11.42 7.18
N ALA A 125 -3.77 11.12 7.62
CA ALA A 125 -3.21 9.77 7.61
C ALA A 125 -3.99 8.79 8.49
N ARG A 126 -4.59 9.27 9.59
CA ARG A 126 -5.50 8.46 10.42
C ARG A 126 -6.80 8.14 9.68
N GLN A 127 -7.41 9.14 9.05
CA GLN A 127 -8.64 8.99 8.25
C GLN A 127 -8.46 8.04 7.06
N LEU A 128 -7.29 8.07 6.41
CA LEU A 128 -6.97 7.14 5.31
C LEU A 128 -6.85 5.70 5.79
N ARG A 129 -6.22 5.47 6.96
CA ARG A 129 -6.11 4.15 7.59
C ARG A 129 -7.48 3.60 8.01
N GLU A 130 -8.33 4.45 8.60
CA GLU A 130 -9.71 4.08 8.97
C GLU A 130 -10.55 3.64 7.75
N ARG A 131 -10.25 4.17 6.55
CA ARG A 131 -10.89 3.79 5.29
C ARG A 131 -10.15 2.70 4.49
N GLY A 132 -9.07 2.14 5.03
CA GLY A 132 -8.29 1.07 4.38
C GLY A 132 -7.54 1.51 3.12
N MET A 133 -7.26 2.80 2.96
CA MET A 133 -6.51 3.37 1.82
C MET A 133 -5.03 3.59 2.13
N ALA A 134 -4.61 3.41 3.38
CA ALA A 134 -3.23 3.52 3.85
C ALA A 134 -2.74 2.25 4.55
#